data_AF-A0AAN6XET6-F1
#
_entry.id   AF-A0AAN6XET6-F1
#
_cell.length_a   1.000
_cell.length_b   1.000
_cell.length_c   1.000
_cell.angle_alpha   90.00
_cell.angle_beta   90.00
_cell.angle_gamma   90.00
#
_symmetry.space_group_name_H-M   'P 1'
#
loop_
_entity.id
_entity.type
_entity.pdbx_description
1 polymer ?
#
loop_
_entity_poly.entity_id
_entity_poly.type
_entity_poly.pdbx_seq_one_letter_code
_entity_poly.pdbx_strand_id
1 'polypeptide(L)'
;MFVAGSSTKLKLESYKAGYPRLAAFLNLDRNFGVWKRFDYLHVRNLLELQDELNELEAELRAIDAAETTRLYLSSRRQDGNFNRRHVLSLIRRKLEEYGW
;
A
#
# COMPACT_ATOMS: atom_id res chain seq x y z
N MET A 1 -11.27 37.01 37.41
CA MET A 1 -10.68 35.69 37.69
C MET A 1 -10.95 34.80 36.49
N PHE A 2 -9.94 34.51 35.68
CA PHE A 2 -9.73 33.30 34.87
C PHE A 2 -8.32 33.41 34.28
N VAL A 3 -7.38 32.60 34.79
CA VAL A 3 -6.03 32.44 34.26
C VAL A 3 -6.09 31.26 33.28
N ALA A 4 -5.69 31.47 32.03
CA ALA A 4 -5.42 30.39 31.08
C ALA A 4 -4.08 30.70 30.39
N GLY A 5 -3.14 29.77 30.54
CA GLY A 5 -1.71 29.98 30.31
C GLY A 5 -1.35 30.38 28.87
N SER A 6 -0.56 31.44 28.77
CA SER A 6 0.22 31.74 27.57
C SER A 6 1.25 30.63 27.35
N SER A 7 0.92 29.65 26.50
CA SER A 7 1.98 28.86 25.84
C SER A 7 2.69 29.83 24.90
N THR A 8 3.84 30.36 25.33
CA THR A 8 4.71 31.17 24.51
C THR A 8 5.15 30.34 23.31
N LYS A 9 4.48 30.50 22.17
CA LYS A 9 4.99 29.99 20.89
C LYS A 9 6.37 30.61 20.69
N LEU A 10 7.40 29.78 20.74
CA LEU A 10 8.77 30.19 20.44
C LEU A 10 8.79 30.89 19.07
N LYS A 11 9.52 32.01 18.96
CA LYS A 11 9.69 32.72 17.68
C LYS A 11 10.38 31.78 16.69
N LEU A 12 9.97 31.75 15.42
CA LEU A 12 10.52 30.84 14.41
C LEU A 12 12.06 30.87 14.33
N GLU A 13 12.67 32.03 14.50
CA GLU A 13 14.13 32.19 14.45
C GLU A 13 14.88 31.56 15.64
N SER A 14 14.18 31.18 16.72
CA SER A 14 14.81 30.44 17.82
C SER A 14 15.09 28.97 17.48
N TYR A 15 14.55 28.46 16.37
CA TYR A 15 14.83 27.09 15.90
C TYR A 15 16.10 27.06 15.04
N LYS A 16 16.89 25.97 15.15
CA LYS A 16 18.09 25.77 14.32
C LYS A 16 17.74 25.74 12.84
N ALA A 17 18.53 26.46 12.02
CA ALA A 17 18.36 26.47 10.57
C ALA A 17 18.40 25.05 9.98
N GLY A 18 17.58 24.81 8.95
CA GLY A 18 17.36 23.49 8.35
C GLY A 18 16.01 22.88 8.76
N TYR A 19 15.94 21.54 8.79
CA TYR A 19 14.71 20.79 9.07
C TYR A 19 13.97 21.20 10.36
N PRO A 20 14.63 21.53 11.49
CA PRO A 20 13.93 21.96 12.71
C PRO A 20 13.16 23.27 12.54
N ARG A 21 13.76 24.28 11.88
CA ARG A 21 13.08 25.57 11.61
C ARG A 21 12.00 25.42 10.55
N LEU A 22 12.22 24.60 9.52
CA LEU A 22 11.19 24.29 8.52
C LEU A 22 9.96 23.61 9.16
N ALA A 23 10.18 22.64 10.05
CA ALA A 23 9.08 21.98 10.77
C ALA A 23 8.31 22.96 11.67
N ALA A 24 9.02 23.86 12.37
CA ALA A 24 8.39 24.92 13.14
C ALA A 24 7.57 25.87 12.26
N PHE A 25 8.08 26.24 11.08
CA PHE A 25 7.38 27.08 10.10
C PHE A 25 6.10 26.42 9.57
N LEU A 26 6.16 25.16 9.17
CA LEU A 26 5.01 24.39 8.67
C LEU A 26 3.90 24.20 9.73
N ASN A 27 4.23 24.38 11.01
CA ASN A 27 3.29 24.29 12.14
C ASN A 27 2.76 25.67 12.61
N LEU A 28 3.18 26.78 11.98
CA LEU A 28 2.75 28.13 12.38
C LEU A 28 1.27 28.40 12.07
N ASP A 29 0.76 27.83 10.98
CA ASP A 29 -0.64 27.95 10.54
C ASP A 29 -1.13 26.59 10.06
N ARG A 30 -2.38 26.24 10.37
CA ARG A 30 -3.01 25.00 9.91
C ARG A 30 -3.10 24.92 8.38
N ASN A 31 -3.08 26.07 7.70
CA ASN A 31 -3.08 26.19 6.25
C ASN A 31 -1.71 25.86 5.60
N PHE A 32 -0.60 25.93 6.34
CA PHE A 32 0.70 25.45 5.86
C PHE A 32 0.82 23.92 5.93
N GLY A 33 -0.09 23.28 6.69
CA GLY A 33 -0.17 21.84 6.88
C GLY A 33 -1.23 21.16 6.02
N VAL A 34 -1.48 21.59 4.78
CA VAL A 34 -2.25 20.77 3.83
C VAL A 34 -1.33 19.66 3.29
N TRP A 35 -1.01 18.70 4.15
CA TRP A 35 -0.59 17.39 3.68
C TRP A 35 -1.80 16.78 3.01
N LYS A 36 -1.89 16.88 1.68
CA LYS A 36 -2.79 16.01 0.94
C LYS A 36 -2.38 14.59 1.31
N ARG A 37 -3.24 13.97 2.11
CA ARG A 37 -3.27 12.56 2.47
C ARG A 37 -2.63 11.72 1.39
N PHE A 38 -1.91 10.69 1.81
CA PHE A 38 -1.33 9.70 0.91
C PHE A 38 -2.35 9.06 -0.04
N ASP A 39 -3.65 9.36 0.04
CA ASP A 39 -4.73 9.08 -0.94
C ASP A 39 -4.25 8.90 -2.38
N TYR A 40 -3.55 9.88 -2.99
CA TYR A 40 -3.11 9.74 -4.38
C TYR A 40 -2.05 8.63 -4.57
N LEU A 41 -1.04 8.60 -3.69
CA LEU A 41 0.02 7.59 -3.76
C LEU A 41 -0.54 6.20 -3.40
N HIS A 42 -1.43 6.14 -2.42
CA HIS A 42 -2.12 4.94 -1.99
C HIS A 42 -2.99 4.37 -3.11
N VAL A 43 -3.81 5.19 -3.77
CA VAL A 43 -4.61 4.78 -4.93
C VAL A 43 -3.71 4.27 -6.06
N ARG A 44 -2.58 4.92 -6.34
CA ARG A 44 -1.62 4.41 -7.35
C ARG A 44 -1.05 3.05 -6.99
N ASN A 45 -0.71 2.82 -5.73
CA ASN A 45 -0.25 1.49 -5.28
C ASN A 45 -1.36 0.45 -5.37
N LEU A 46 -2.61 0.81 -5.05
CA LEU A 46 -3.75 -0.10 -5.22
C LEU A 46 -3.98 -0.47 -6.69
N LEU A 47 -3.90 0.50 -7.60
CA LEU A 47 -4.03 0.25 -9.04
C LEU A 47 -2.90 -0.64 -9.56
N GLU A 48 -1.67 -0.42 -9.10
CA GLU A 48 -0.53 -1.28 -9.45
C GLU A 48 -0.76 -2.73 -8.99
N LEU A 49 -1.16 -2.92 -7.72
CA LEU A 49 -1.45 -4.26 -7.17
C LEU A 49 -2.59 -4.95 -7.92
N GLN A 50 -3.60 -4.20 -8.38
CA GLN A 50 -4.69 -4.73 -9.20
C GLN A 50 -4.20 -5.20 -10.57
N ASP A 51 -3.30 -4.45 -11.20
CA ASP A 51 -2.74 -4.81 -12.50
C ASP A 51 -1.85 -6.05 -12.40
N GLU A 52 -0.98 -6.11 -11.38
CA GLU A 52 -0.18 -7.31 -11.09
C GLU A 52 -1.06 -8.55 -10.81
N LEU A 53 -2.17 -8.38 -10.08
CA LEU A 53 -3.15 -9.46 -9.86
C LEU A 53 -3.82 -9.89 -11.17
N ASN A 54 -4.11 -8.96 -12.07
CA ASN A 54 -4.71 -9.24 -13.37
C ASN A 54 -3.73 -10.02 -14.28
N GLU A 55 -2.45 -9.68 -14.27
CA GLU A 55 -1.40 -10.45 -14.96
C GLU A 55 -1.30 -11.89 -14.44
N LEU A 56 -1.26 -12.05 -13.11
CA LEU A 56 -1.22 -13.37 -12.47
C LEU A 56 -2.48 -14.19 -12.74
N GLU A 57 -3.65 -13.56 -12.80
CA GLU A 57 -4.90 -14.22 -13.17
C GLU A 57 -4.87 -14.71 -14.63
N ALA A 58 -4.36 -13.89 -15.55
CA ALA A 58 -4.19 -14.29 -16.95
C ALA A 58 -3.23 -15.48 -17.08
N GLU A 59 -2.12 -15.48 -16.35
CA GLU A 59 -1.19 -16.61 -16.31
C GLU A 59 -1.86 -17.88 -15.76
N LEU A 60 -2.59 -17.76 -14.64
CA LEU A 60 -3.31 -18.89 -14.05
C LEU A 60 -4.33 -19.49 -15.02
N ARG A 61 -5.11 -18.63 -15.71
CA ARG A 61 -6.07 -19.07 -16.74
C ARG A 61 -5.39 -19.80 -17.89
N ALA A 62 -4.20 -19.36 -18.33
CA ALA A 62 -3.45 -20.05 -19.36
C ALA A 62 -2.96 -21.42 -18.90
N ILE A 63 -2.47 -21.54 -17.66
CA ILE A 63 -2.06 -22.82 -17.06
C ILE A 63 -3.25 -23.78 -16.95
N ASP A 64 -4.41 -23.29 -16.52
CA ASP A 64 -5.62 -24.10 -16.40
C ASP A 64 -6.15 -24.56 -17.76
N ALA A 65 -6.10 -23.69 -18.78
CA ALA A 65 -6.51 -24.04 -20.14
C ALA A 65 -5.59 -25.10 -20.79
N ALA A 66 -4.31 -25.11 -20.41
CA ALA A 66 -3.34 -26.09 -20.89
C ALA A 66 -3.37 -27.43 -20.12
N GLU A 67 -4.11 -27.52 -19.01
CA GLU A 67 -4.15 -28.70 -18.16
C GLU A 67 -4.96 -29.83 -18.80
N THR A 68 -4.29 -30.95 -19.10
CA THR A 68 -4.94 -32.13 -19.68
C THR A 68 -5.42 -33.12 -18.62
N THR A 69 -4.88 -33.05 -17.41
CA THR A 69 -5.20 -34.00 -16.33
C THR A 69 -6.41 -33.51 -15.55
N ARG A 70 -7.60 -34.07 -15.84
CA ARG A 70 -8.87 -33.68 -15.21
C ARG A 70 -8.82 -33.66 -13.66
N LEU A 71 -8.10 -34.61 -13.06
CA LEU A 71 -7.98 -34.71 -11.60
C LEU A 71 -7.20 -33.53 -10.98
N TYR A 72 -6.26 -32.94 -11.71
CA TYR A 72 -5.43 -31.84 -11.19
C TYR A 72 -6.26 -30.58 -10.94
N LEU A 73 -7.18 -30.25 -11.86
CA LEU A 73 -8.14 -29.13 -11.68
C LEU A 73 -9.22 -29.41 -10.64
N SER A 74 -9.47 -30.68 -10.31
CA SER A 74 -10.58 -31.08 -9.43
C SER A 74 -10.18 -31.17 -7.95
N SER A 75 -8.88 -31.27 -7.65
CA SER A 75 -8.42 -31.45 -6.27
C SER A 75 -7.00 -30.95 -6.09
N ARG A 76 -6.83 -29.95 -5.22
CA ARG A 76 -5.49 -29.44 -4.83
C ARG A 76 -4.55 -30.54 -4.31
N ARG A 77 -5.08 -31.59 -3.66
CA ARG A 77 -4.25 -32.70 -3.17
C ARG A 77 -3.71 -33.55 -4.32
N GLN A 78 -4.47 -33.65 -5.39
CA GLN A 78 -4.11 -34.40 -6.60
C GLN A 78 -3.40 -33.52 -7.62
N ASP A 79 -3.41 -32.19 -7.43
CA ASP A 79 -2.79 -31.22 -8.31
C ASP A 79 -1.25 -31.31 -8.27
N GLY A 80 -0.71 -31.96 -9.29
CA GLY A 80 0.73 -32.05 -9.51
C GLY A 80 1.34 -30.82 -10.15
N ASN A 81 0.54 -29.88 -10.68
CA ASN A 81 1.02 -28.75 -11.46
C ASN A 81 1.75 -27.73 -10.57
N PHE A 82 3.08 -27.74 -10.60
CA PHE A 82 3.90 -26.86 -9.78
C PHE A 82 3.75 -25.38 -10.18
N ASN A 83 3.55 -25.10 -11.47
CA ASN A 83 3.38 -23.73 -11.96
C ASN A 83 2.06 -23.13 -11.45
N ARG A 84 0.95 -23.86 -11.54
CA ARG A 84 -0.34 -23.43 -10.95
C ARG A 84 -0.19 -23.15 -9.47
N ARG A 85 0.45 -24.05 -8.73
CA ARG A 85 0.67 -23.87 -7.27
C ARG A 85 1.53 -22.65 -6.98
N HIS A 86 2.54 -22.39 -7.80
CA HIS A 86 3.39 -21.22 -7.68
C HIS A 86 2.60 -19.92 -7.93
N VAL A 87 1.88 -19.81 -9.05
CA VAL A 87 1.06 -18.64 -9.38
C VAL A 87 0.00 -18.39 -8.31
N LEU A 88 -0.70 -19.43 -7.84
CA LEU A 88 -1.65 -19.30 -6.73
C LEU A 88 -0.99 -18.81 -5.42
N SER A 89 0.28 -19.13 -5.17
CA SER A 89 1.01 -18.61 -4.01
C SER A 89 1.37 -17.13 -4.16
N LEU A 90 1.71 -16.69 -5.38
CA LEU A 90 1.97 -15.29 -5.69
C LEU A 90 0.71 -14.45 -5.55
N ILE A 91 -0.43 -14.94 -6.08
CA ILE A 91 -1.74 -14.30 -5.95
C ILE A 91 -2.10 -14.12 -4.47
N ARG A 92 -1.92 -15.17 -3.63
CA ARG A 92 -2.21 -15.07 -2.18
C ARG A 92 -1.39 -13.97 -1.52
N ARG A 93 -0.08 -13.92 -1.78
CA ARG A 93 0.79 -12.86 -1.25
C ARG A 93 0.35 -11.48 -1.73
N LYS A 94 -0.04 -11.34 -3.00
CA LYS A 94 -0.51 -10.07 -3.54
C LYS A 94 -1.86 -9.63 -2.98
N LEU A 95 -2.77 -10.56 -2.69
CA LEU A 95 -4.02 -10.25 -1.98
C LEU A 95 -3.76 -9.80 -0.55
N GLU A 96 -2.82 -10.42 0.16
CA GLU A 96 -2.39 -9.97 1.50
C GLU A 96 -1.81 -8.53 1.44
N GLU A 97 -0.98 -8.23 0.43
CA GLU A 97 -0.45 -6.87 0.18
C GLU A 97 -1.58 -5.86 -0.17
N TYR A 98 -2.61 -6.32 -0.88
CA TYR A 98 -3.78 -5.52 -1.24
C TYR A 98 -4.73 -5.26 -0.06
N GLY A 99 -4.59 -6.01 1.04
CA GLY A 99 -5.40 -5.87 2.25
C GLY A 99 -6.60 -6.82 2.34
N TRP A 100 -6.51 -7.99 1.69
CA TRP A 100 -7.48 -9.10 1.78
C TRP A 100 -6.95 -10.26 2.62
#